data_AF-A0A348UZ29-F1
#
_entry.id   AF-A0A348UZ29-F1
#
_cell.length_a   1.000
_cell.length_b   1.000
_cell.length_c   1.000
_cell.angle_alpha   90.00
_cell.angle_beta   90.00
_cell.angle_gamma   90.00
#
_symmetry.space_group_name_H-M   'P 1'
#
loop_
_entity.id
_entity.type
_entity.pdbx_description
1 polymer ?
#
loop_
_entity_poly.entity_id
_entity_poly.type
_entity_poly.pdbx_seq_one_letter_code
_entity_poly.pdbx_strand_id
1 'polypeptide(L)'
;HEMTGFGGVIKNIGMGCGSRAGKTEQHSSGKAQIDEALCRGCLACQKECANQALDFYKEDKKMRVNQDNCVGCGRCLGACNFDAISFDFNAAVEMLNRRMAEYAKAVVYGRPCFHISLVVDVSPNCDCHGENDVPILPNLGMFASFDPLALDQACADACLAADPLPGSQLAENLAKRDFHDHHDHFTNNRPESEWQSCLAHAEKIGLGTREYELIKIK
;
A
#
# COMPACT_ATOMS: atom_id res chain seq x y z
N HIS A 1 -3.35 -8.85 -3.69
CA HIS A 1 -3.33 -7.38 -3.85
C HIS A 1 -2.41 -7.02 -5.00
N GLU A 2 -2.95 -6.33 -6.00
CA GLU A 2 -2.42 -6.22 -7.36
C GLU A 2 -1.03 -5.60 -7.41
N MET A 3 -0.78 -4.58 -6.59
CA MET A 3 0.54 -3.95 -6.50
C MET A 3 1.37 -4.53 -5.36
N THR A 4 0.82 -4.54 -4.14
CA THR A 4 1.58 -4.86 -2.92
C THR A 4 1.77 -6.36 -2.65
N GLY A 5 1.26 -7.22 -3.54
CA GLY A 5 1.24 -8.68 -3.41
C GLY A 5 0.22 -9.18 -2.38
N PHE A 6 0.44 -8.86 -1.11
CA PHE A 6 -0.33 -9.37 0.03
C PHE A 6 -0.99 -8.28 0.89
N GLY A 7 -1.96 -8.69 1.70
CA GLY A 7 -2.94 -7.89 2.45
C GLY A 7 -2.86 -8.10 3.94
N GLY A 8 -1.68 -7.89 4.51
CA GLY A 8 -1.43 -8.13 5.93
C GLY A 8 -1.81 -6.96 6.84
N VAL A 9 -1.41 -7.10 8.09
CA VAL A 9 -1.45 -6.08 9.13
C VAL A 9 -0.82 -4.79 8.64
N ILE A 10 0.38 -4.85 8.07
CA ILE A 10 1.14 -3.66 7.66
C ILE A 10 0.36 -2.86 6.61
N LYS A 11 -0.22 -3.54 5.62
CA LYS A 11 -1.07 -2.88 4.62
C LYS A 11 -2.33 -2.30 5.25
N ASN A 12 -3.01 -3.09 6.09
CA ASN A 12 -4.24 -2.66 6.74
C ASN A 12 -4.05 -1.42 7.60
N ILE A 13 -3.03 -1.38 8.46
CA ILE A 13 -2.82 -0.23 9.34
C ILE A 13 -2.05 0.90 8.65
N GLY A 14 -1.06 0.60 7.81
CA GLY A 14 -0.25 1.60 7.12
C GLY A 14 -1.05 2.38 6.07
N MET A 15 -1.81 1.68 5.24
CA MET A 15 -2.67 2.31 4.24
C MET A 15 -4.03 2.70 4.81
N GLY A 16 -4.65 1.84 5.63
CA GLY A 16 -6.00 2.06 6.15
C GLY A 16 -6.08 3.23 7.14
N CYS A 17 -5.06 3.45 7.98
CA CYS A 17 -5.00 4.61 8.87
C CYS A 17 -4.42 5.87 8.20
N GLY A 18 -4.04 5.80 6.92
CA GLY A 18 -3.55 6.95 6.17
C GLY A 18 -4.67 7.97 5.90
N SER A 19 -4.37 9.26 6.08
CA SER A 19 -5.25 10.35 5.63
C SER A 19 -5.33 10.40 4.10
N ARG A 20 -6.22 11.22 3.51
CA ARG A 20 -6.25 11.43 2.04
C ARG A 20 -4.88 11.86 1.50
N ALA A 21 -4.22 12.78 2.20
CA ALA A 21 -2.87 13.23 1.87
C ALA A 21 -1.85 12.09 2.01
N GLY A 22 -1.94 11.29 3.09
CA GLY A 22 -1.01 10.20 3.32
C GLY A 22 -1.15 9.03 2.34
N LYS A 23 -2.37 8.67 1.95
CA LYS A 23 -2.61 7.70 0.87
C LYS A 23 -2.03 8.19 -0.45
N THR A 24 -2.18 9.48 -0.75
CA THR A 24 -1.57 10.07 -1.94
C THR A 24 -0.05 10.03 -1.87
N GLU A 25 0.54 10.35 -0.72
CA GLU A 25 1.98 10.21 -0.53
C GLU A 25 2.45 8.76 -0.73
N GLN A 26 1.68 7.76 -0.28
CA GLN A 26 2.01 6.35 -0.52
C GLN A 26 2.01 5.99 -2.02
N HIS A 27 1.07 6.52 -2.82
CA HIS A 27 0.94 6.20 -4.24
C HIS A 27 1.62 7.16 -5.23
N SER A 28 2.06 8.35 -4.78
CA SER A 28 2.58 9.40 -5.65
C SER A 28 4.10 9.35 -5.76
N SER A 29 4.62 9.17 -6.96
CA SER A 29 6.01 9.52 -7.31
C SER A 29 6.10 10.82 -8.12
N GLY A 30 4.97 11.45 -8.40
CA GLY A 30 4.87 12.67 -9.18
C GLY A 30 4.92 13.95 -8.35
N LYS A 31 5.00 15.06 -9.07
CA LYS A 31 4.84 16.40 -8.52
C LYS A 31 3.36 16.80 -8.59
N ALA A 32 2.98 17.74 -7.73
CA ALA A 32 1.61 18.23 -7.72
C ALA A 32 1.26 18.91 -9.06
N GLN A 33 0.01 18.75 -9.47
CA GLN A 33 -0.62 19.53 -10.54
C GLN A 33 -1.85 20.23 -9.98
N ILE A 34 -2.17 21.41 -10.51
CA ILE A 34 -3.36 22.16 -10.11
C ILE A 34 -4.25 22.39 -11.32
N ASP A 35 -5.49 21.92 -11.23
CA ASP A 35 -6.53 22.25 -12.19
C ASP A 35 -7.03 23.68 -11.91
N GLU A 36 -6.68 24.60 -12.81
CA GLU A 36 -7.08 26.00 -12.71
C GLU A 36 -8.59 26.20 -12.78
N ALA A 37 -9.35 25.30 -13.42
CA ALA A 37 -10.81 25.40 -13.49
C ALA A 37 -11.46 25.16 -12.12
N LEU A 38 -10.93 24.22 -11.33
CA LEU A 38 -11.42 23.88 -9.99
C LEU A 38 -10.84 24.78 -8.90
N CYS A 39 -9.66 25.37 -9.12
CA CYS A 39 -8.98 26.20 -8.13
C CYS A 39 -9.76 27.48 -7.78
N ARG A 40 -10.05 27.70 -6.49
CA ARG A 40 -10.75 28.89 -5.98
C ARG A 40 -9.82 30.00 -5.47
N GLY A 41 -8.51 29.81 -5.52
CA GLY A 41 -7.54 30.81 -5.06
C GLY A 41 -7.59 31.09 -3.55
N CYS A 42 -8.03 30.13 -2.73
CA CYS A 42 -8.26 30.32 -1.29
C CYS A 42 -6.97 30.34 -0.43
N LEU A 43 -5.81 30.10 -1.04
CA LEU A 43 -4.48 30.09 -0.40
C LEU A 43 -4.26 29.01 0.67
N ALA A 44 -5.23 28.11 0.91
CA ALA A 44 -5.10 27.06 1.92
C ALA A 44 -3.91 26.13 1.64
N CYS A 45 -3.78 25.62 0.41
CA CYS A 45 -2.69 24.74 0.01
C CYS A 45 -1.30 25.40 0.11
N GLN A 46 -1.19 26.70 -0.11
CA GLN A 46 0.07 27.43 -0.04
C GLN A 46 0.68 27.38 1.36
N LYS A 47 -0.15 27.48 2.40
CA LYS A 47 0.27 27.42 3.80
C LYS A 47 0.85 26.06 4.19
N GLU A 48 0.40 24.99 3.54
CA GLU A 48 0.89 23.61 3.78
C GLU A 48 2.22 23.31 3.09
N CYS A 49 2.64 24.15 2.15
CA CYS A 49 3.81 23.87 1.32
C CYS A 49 5.12 24.26 2.02
N ALA A 50 5.75 23.30 2.70
CA ALA A 50 7.07 23.50 3.31
C ALA A 50 8.21 23.76 2.31
N ASN A 51 8.00 23.49 1.01
CA ASN A 51 9.03 23.59 -0.02
C ASN A 51 8.87 24.83 -0.91
N GLN A 52 7.94 25.75 -0.59
CA GLN A 52 7.69 26.95 -1.41
C GLN A 52 7.46 26.62 -2.90
N ALA A 53 6.68 25.57 -3.15
CA ALA A 53 6.39 25.05 -4.49
C ALA A 53 5.03 25.50 -5.04
N LEU A 54 4.34 26.40 -4.34
CA LEU A 54 2.98 26.83 -4.68
C LEU A 54 2.93 28.37 -4.80
N ASP A 55 2.79 28.82 -6.04
CA ASP A 55 2.81 30.23 -6.41
C ASP A 55 1.39 30.72 -6.70
N PHE A 56 0.99 31.78 -6.00
CA PHE A 56 -0.30 32.42 -6.22
C PHE A 56 -0.18 33.57 -7.21
N TYR A 57 -0.91 33.48 -8.31
CA TYR A 57 -0.99 34.49 -9.36
C TYR A 57 -2.18 35.40 -9.06
N LYS A 58 -1.90 36.69 -8.85
CA LYS A 58 -2.92 37.66 -8.40
C LYS A 58 -3.85 38.07 -9.52
N GLU A 59 -3.38 37.97 -10.76
CA GLU A 59 -4.05 38.41 -11.98
C GLU A 59 -5.31 37.57 -12.24
N ASP A 60 -5.21 36.26 -12.12
CA ASP A 60 -6.29 35.29 -12.35
C ASP A 60 -6.81 34.64 -11.05
N LYS A 61 -6.17 34.96 -9.91
CA LYS A 61 -6.44 34.38 -8.59
C LYS A 61 -6.30 32.85 -8.58
N LYS A 62 -5.31 32.32 -9.32
CA LYS A 62 -5.02 30.89 -9.39
C LYS A 62 -3.70 30.54 -8.69
N MET A 63 -3.66 29.29 -8.23
CA MET A 63 -2.45 28.69 -7.69
C MET A 63 -1.81 27.85 -8.80
N ARG A 64 -0.50 27.97 -8.98
CA ARG A 64 0.29 27.10 -9.87
C ARG A 64 1.42 26.45 -9.09
N VAL A 65 1.87 25.30 -9.57
CA VAL A 65 2.94 24.54 -8.93
C VAL A 65 4.26 24.90 -9.58
N ASN A 66 5.22 25.36 -8.78
CA ASN A 66 6.61 25.42 -9.18
C ASN A 66 7.18 24.00 -9.15
N GLN A 67 7.40 23.45 -10.33
CA GLN A 67 7.86 22.07 -10.47
C GLN A 67 9.28 21.89 -9.91
N ASP A 68 10.16 22.88 -9.97
CA ASP A 68 11.54 22.74 -9.48
C ASP A 68 11.58 22.58 -7.95
N ASN A 69 10.67 23.24 -7.24
CA ASN A 69 10.58 23.18 -5.78
C ASN A 69 9.67 22.04 -5.28
N CYS A 70 8.80 21.50 -6.12
CA CYS A 70 7.83 20.48 -5.69
C CYS A 70 8.51 19.13 -5.52
N VAL A 71 8.44 18.59 -4.30
CA VAL A 71 9.00 17.26 -3.94
C VAL A 71 7.95 16.15 -3.87
N GLY A 72 6.70 16.42 -4.27
CA GLY A 72 5.66 15.39 -4.33
C GLY A 72 5.04 14.96 -2.98
N CYS A 73 5.24 15.71 -1.90
CA CYS A 73 4.84 15.29 -0.53
C CYS A 73 3.33 15.20 -0.23
N GLY A 74 2.44 15.54 -1.16
CA GLY A 74 0.99 15.37 -0.98
C GLY A 74 0.28 16.29 0.04
N ARG A 75 0.99 17.05 0.89
CA ARG A 75 0.37 17.88 1.96
C ARG A 75 -0.68 18.86 1.45
N CYS A 76 -0.41 19.50 0.31
CA CYS A 76 -1.34 20.44 -0.30
C CYS A 76 -2.68 19.82 -0.70
N LEU A 77 -2.71 18.52 -1.05
CA LEU A 77 -3.94 17.83 -1.44
C LEU A 77 -4.97 17.86 -0.32
N GLY A 78 -4.56 17.55 0.91
CA GLY A 78 -5.45 17.52 2.06
C GLY A 78 -6.05 18.88 2.42
N ALA A 79 -5.39 19.97 2.05
CA ALA A 79 -5.88 21.33 2.29
C ALA A 79 -6.85 21.84 1.20
N CYS A 80 -6.94 21.17 0.05
CA CYS A 80 -7.83 21.58 -1.02
C CYS A 80 -9.22 20.95 -0.86
N ASN A 81 -10.22 21.78 -0.53
CA ASN A 81 -11.62 21.36 -0.43
C ASN A 81 -12.38 21.39 -1.78
N PHE A 82 -11.66 21.61 -2.88
CA PHE A 82 -12.24 21.75 -4.23
C PHE A 82 -11.69 20.72 -5.22
N ASP A 83 -10.93 19.72 -4.73
CA ASP A 83 -10.29 18.67 -5.52
C ASP A 83 -9.47 19.21 -6.72
N ALA A 84 -8.97 20.44 -6.60
CA ALA A 84 -8.20 21.11 -7.64
C ALA A 84 -6.74 20.65 -7.74
N ILE A 85 -6.31 19.71 -6.88
CA ILE A 85 -4.91 19.27 -6.79
C ILE A 85 -4.86 17.78 -7.09
N SER A 86 -3.95 17.37 -7.96
CA SER A 86 -3.71 15.97 -8.34
C SER A 86 -2.21 15.68 -8.39
N PHE A 87 -1.87 14.40 -8.46
CA PHE A 87 -0.50 13.89 -8.54
C PHE A 87 -0.45 12.72 -9.52
N ASP A 88 0.70 12.47 -10.12
CA ASP A 88 0.91 11.25 -10.91
C ASP A 88 1.05 10.04 -9.98
N PHE A 89 0.20 9.05 -10.17
CA PHE A 89 0.11 7.82 -9.38
C PHE A 89 1.06 6.71 -9.90
N ASN A 90 2.29 7.08 -10.27
CA ASN A 90 3.24 6.17 -10.91
C ASN A 90 4.33 5.68 -9.94
N ALA A 91 4.03 5.56 -8.64
CA ALA A 91 5.04 5.10 -7.69
C ALA A 91 5.49 3.68 -8.05
N ALA A 92 6.81 3.46 -8.09
CA ALA A 92 7.33 2.12 -8.15
C ALA A 92 6.76 1.32 -6.97
N VAL A 93 6.32 0.08 -7.22
CA VAL A 93 5.69 -0.79 -6.22
C VAL A 93 6.54 -0.89 -4.96
N GLU A 94 7.86 -0.96 -5.12
CA GLU A 94 8.82 -0.96 -4.02
C GLU A 94 8.71 0.30 -3.13
N MET A 95 8.56 1.50 -3.73
CA MET A 95 8.42 2.74 -2.97
C MET A 95 7.08 2.82 -2.24
N LEU A 96 6.00 2.34 -2.87
CA LEU A 96 4.70 2.20 -2.23
C LEU A 96 4.81 1.31 -0.99
N ASN A 97 5.45 0.14 -1.13
CA ASN A 97 5.67 -0.81 -0.05
C ASN A 97 6.47 -0.23 1.12
N ARG A 98 7.55 0.49 0.83
CA ARG A 98 8.37 1.16 1.85
C ARG A 98 7.57 2.21 2.63
N ARG A 99 6.83 3.08 1.94
CA ARG A 99 6.01 4.12 2.57
C ARG A 99 4.88 3.51 3.40
N MET A 100 4.27 2.43 2.92
CA MET A 100 3.24 1.71 3.66
C MET A 100 3.78 1.17 5.00
N ALA A 101 4.98 0.60 5.02
CA ALA A 101 5.65 0.17 6.25
C ALA A 101 5.98 1.34 7.19
N GLU A 102 6.42 2.49 6.66
CA GLU A 102 6.69 3.70 7.45
C GLU A 102 5.43 4.23 8.13
N TYR A 103 4.31 4.26 7.41
CA TYR A 103 3.01 4.63 7.97
C TYR A 103 2.55 3.63 9.03
N ALA A 104 2.71 2.33 8.80
CA ALA A 104 2.39 1.32 9.81
C ALA A 104 3.20 1.52 11.10
N LYS A 105 4.49 1.84 10.98
CA LYS A 105 5.32 2.21 12.13
C LYS A 105 4.80 3.42 12.87
N ALA A 106 4.41 4.48 12.16
CA ALA A 106 3.84 5.67 12.79
C ALA A 106 2.55 5.37 13.58
N VAL A 107 1.73 4.43 13.11
CA VAL A 107 0.48 4.04 13.79
C VAL A 107 0.75 3.32 15.13
N VAL A 108 1.74 2.41 15.16
CA VAL A 108 2.05 1.59 16.35
C VAL A 108 3.06 2.24 17.29
N TYR A 109 3.77 3.28 16.85
CA TYR A 109 4.85 3.90 17.62
C TYR A 109 4.39 4.37 19.00
N GLY A 110 5.02 3.83 20.05
CA GLY A 110 4.73 4.19 21.45
C GLY A 110 3.39 3.67 21.97
N ARG A 111 2.76 2.70 21.31
CA ARG A 111 1.43 2.19 21.67
C ARG A 111 1.44 0.66 21.77
N PRO A 112 0.84 0.07 22.82
CA PRO A 112 0.63 -1.38 22.87
C PRO A 112 -0.34 -1.79 21.76
N CYS A 113 0.04 -2.78 20.96
CA CYS A 113 -0.74 -3.25 19.83
C CYS A 113 -0.79 -4.78 19.86
N PHE A 114 -1.96 -5.35 19.54
CA PHE A 114 -2.16 -6.78 19.33
C PHE A 114 -2.90 -6.94 18.01
N HIS A 115 -2.38 -7.80 17.15
CA HIS A 115 -2.83 -7.93 15.78
C HIS A 115 -3.37 -9.34 15.54
N ILE A 116 -4.47 -9.43 14.79
CA ILE A 116 -5.09 -10.68 14.37
C ILE A 116 -5.26 -10.61 12.85
N SER A 117 -4.74 -11.61 12.15
CA SER A 117 -4.88 -11.77 10.70
C SER A 117 -5.73 -12.99 10.41
N LEU A 118 -6.73 -12.82 9.55
CA LEU A 118 -7.59 -13.89 9.05
C LEU A 118 -7.16 -14.19 7.62
N VAL A 119 -6.58 -15.37 7.40
CA VAL A 119 -6.20 -15.82 6.06
C VAL A 119 -7.29 -16.77 5.58
N VAL A 120 -8.37 -16.19 5.09
CA VAL A 120 -9.59 -16.92 4.71
C VAL A 120 -9.87 -16.65 3.25
N ASP A 121 -9.96 -17.72 2.46
CA ASP A 121 -10.37 -17.69 1.05
C ASP A 121 -9.71 -16.53 0.27
N VAL A 122 -8.39 -16.61 0.14
CA VAL A 122 -7.58 -15.51 -0.41
C VAL A 122 -8.00 -15.21 -1.84
N SER A 123 -8.56 -14.03 -2.07
CA SER A 123 -9.10 -13.63 -3.36
C SER A 123 -8.00 -13.23 -4.38
N PRO A 124 -8.24 -13.42 -5.69
CA PRO A 124 -7.30 -12.97 -6.72
C PRO A 124 -7.13 -11.44 -6.76
N ASN A 125 -8.20 -10.69 -6.49
CA ASN A 125 -8.20 -9.22 -6.46
C ASN A 125 -8.51 -8.67 -5.07
N CYS A 126 -8.03 -7.45 -4.80
CA CYS A 126 -8.34 -6.64 -3.63
C CYS A 126 -9.82 -6.23 -3.61
N ASP A 127 -10.39 -6.06 -2.42
CA ASP A 127 -11.74 -5.51 -2.17
C ASP A 127 -11.98 -4.10 -2.74
N CYS A 128 -10.93 -3.40 -3.16
CA CYS A 128 -11.03 -2.14 -3.89
C CYS A 128 -11.56 -2.30 -5.32
N HIS A 129 -11.54 -3.53 -5.85
CA HIS A 129 -12.10 -3.89 -7.15
C HIS A 129 -13.57 -4.32 -6.99
N GLY A 130 -14.42 -3.96 -7.95
CA GLY A 130 -15.84 -4.37 -7.95
C GLY A 130 -16.04 -5.82 -8.38
N GLU A 131 -14.99 -6.43 -8.90
CA GLU A 131 -14.94 -7.78 -9.46
C GLU A 131 -14.02 -8.70 -8.65
N ASN A 132 -14.47 -9.94 -8.48
CA ASN A 132 -13.66 -11.00 -7.88
C ASN A 132 -14.04 -12.36 -8.48
N ASP A 133 -13.20 -13.36 -8.25
CA ASP A 133 -13.34 -14.70 -8.80
C ASP A 133 -13.05 -15.77 -7.72
N VAL A 134 -13.00 -17.05 -8.12
CA VAL A 134 -12.61 -18.19 -7.27
C VAL A 134 -11.34 -17.83 -6.48
N PRO A 135 -11.34 -18.01 -5.15
CA PRO A 135 -10.17 -17.72 -4.33
C PRO A 135 -8.93 -18.47 -4.83
N ILE A 136 -7.77 -17.82 -4.80
CA ILE A 136 -6.49 -18.38 -5.24
C ILE A 136 -5.91 -19.35 -4.22
N LEU A 137 -6.21 -19.17 -2.93
CA LEU A 137 -5.77 -20.04 -1.84
C LEU A 137 -6.95 -20.33 -0.88
N PRO A 138 -6.98 -21.51 -0.25
CA PRO A 138 -8.03 -21.88 0.70
C PRO A 138 -7.92 -21.11 2.02
N ASN A 139 -8.90 -21.28 2.90
CA ASN A 139 -8.81 -20.87 4.29
C ASN A 139 -7.63 -21.54 5.02
N LEU A 140 -6.69 -20.72 5.51
CA LEU A 140 -5.50 -21.12 6.28
C LEU A 140 -5.62 -20.80 7.77
N GLY A 141 -6.73 -20.17 8.18
CA GLY A 141 -7.09 -19.94 9.57
C GLY A 141 -6.74 -18.53 10.07
N MET A 142 -6.58 -18.44 11.39
CA MET A 142 -6.36 -17.20 12.11
C MET A 142 -4.97 -17.20 12.75
N PHE A 143 -4.25 -16.11 12.58
CA PHE A 143 -2.94 -15.86 13.13
C PHE A 143 -3.02 -14.63 14.03
N ALA A 144 -2.23 -14.59 15.10
CA ALA A 144 -2.19 -13.44 15.98
C ALA A 144 -0.79 -13.21 16.57
N SER A 145 -0.43 -11.95 16.79
CA SER A 145 0.86 -11.57 17.38
C SER A 145 0.81 -10.15 17.94
N PHE A 146 1.73 -9.85 18.86
CA PHE A 146 2.04 -8.48 19.26
C PHE A 146 3.01 -7.80 18.27
N ASP A 147 3.75 -8.59 17.47
CA ASP A 147 4.64 -8.09 16.43
C ASP A 147 3.92 -8.14 15.07
N PRO A 148 3.63 -6.97 14.43
CA PRO A 148 2.93 -6.92 13.16
C PRO A 148 3.74 -7.49 12.00
N LEU A 149 5.08 -7.38 12.03
CA LEU A 149 5.94 -7.88 10.96
C LEU A 149 6.06 -9.39 11.01
N ALA A 150 6.27 -9.96 12.19
CA ALA A 150 6.34 -11.40 12.39
C ALA A 150 5.01 -12.07 11.97
N LEU A 151 3.88 -11.42 12.26
CA LEU A 151 2.55 -11.88 11.87
C LEU A 151 2.37 -11.89 10.35
N ASP A 152 2.75 -10.82 9.66
CA ASP A 152 2.65 -10.75 8.19
C ASP A 152 3.57 -11.74 7.51
N GLN A 153 4.79 -11.93 8.03
CA GLN A 153 5.72 -12.95 7.54
C GLN A 153 5.12 -14.36 7.70
N ALA A 154 4.60 -14.70 8.88
CA ALA A 154 3.97 -15.99 9.12
C ALA A 154 2.75 -16.24 8.20
N CYS A 155 1.94 -15.21 7.94
CA CYS A 155 0.80 -15.31 7.03
C CYS A 155 1.26 -15.51 5.58
N ALA A 156 2.28 -14.78 5.14
CA ALA A 156 2.84 -14.92 3.80
C ALA A 156 3.43 -16.32 3.59
N ASP A 157 4.21 -16.83 4.54
CA ASP A 157 4.79 -18.17 4.47
C ASP A 157 3.72 -19.26 4.46
N ALA A 158 2.65 -19.10 5.26
CA ALA A 158 1.50 -20.00 5.22
C ALA A 158 0.82 -20.00 3.84
N CYS A 159 0.66 -18.81 3.23
CA CYS A 159 0.10 -18.69 1.88
C CYS A 159 0.98 -19.39 0.85
N LEU A 160 2.29 -19.16 0.86
CA LEU A 160 3.25 -19.76 -0.07
C LEU A 160 3.34 -21.28 0.05
N ALA A 161 3.12 -21.82 1.25
CA ALA A 161 3.12 -23.26 1.50
C ALA A 161 1.79 -23.96 1.16
N ALA A 162 0.72 -23.20 0.89
CA ALA A 162 -0.60 -23.75 0.60
C ALA A 162 -0.75 -24.17 -0.88
N ASP A 163 -1.56 -25.19 -1.12
CA ASP A 163 -1.92 -25.59 -2.48
C ASP A 163 -2.97 -24.61 -3.06
N PRO A 164 -2.77 -24.13 -4.30
CA PRO A 164 -3.77 -23.31 -4.99
C PRO A 164 -5.09 -24.04 -5.18
N LEU A 165 -6.20 -23.31 -5.08
CA LEU A 165 -7.52 -23.90 -5.30
C LEU A 165 -7.72 -24.24 -6.80
N PRO A 166 -8.29 -25.41 -7.13
CA PRO A 166 -8.59 -25.78 -8.51
C PRO A 166 -9.54 -24.79 -9.19
N GLY A 167 -9.25 -24.45 -10.44
CA GLY A 167 -10.06 -23.49 -11.21
C GLY A 167 -9.88 -22.02 -10.78
N SER A 168 -8.95 -21.74 -9.87
CA SER A 168 -8.55 -20.36 -9.57
C SER A 168 -7.59 -19.81 -10.63
N GLN A 169 -7.53 -18.48 -10.74
CA GLN A 169 -6.56 -17.79 -11.62
C GLN A 169 -5.12 -18.26 -11.39
N LEU A 170 -4.72 -18.50 -10.14
CA LEU A 170 -3.38 -18.99 -9.80
C LEU A 170 -3.15 -20.42 -10.31
N ALA A 171 -4.11 -21.32 -10.10
CA ALA A 171 -4.03 -22.69 -10.61
C ALA A 171 -3.99 -22.72 -12.15
N GLU A 172 -4.79 -21.89 -12.81
CA GLU A 172 -4.76 -21.75 -14.27
C GLU A 172 -3.44 -21.20 -14.78
N ASN A 173 -2.85 -20.22 -14.09
CA ASN A 173 -1.53 -19.69 -14.44
C ASN A 173 -0.46 -20.79 -14.36
N LEU A 174 -0.40 -21.52 -13.25
CA LEU A 174 0.58 -22.60 -13.03
C LEU A 174 0.41 -23.77 -14.01
N ALA A 175 -0.79 -23.99 -14.54
CA ALA A 175 -1.06 -25.06 -15.52
C ALA A 175 -0.69 -24.70 -16.97
N LYS A 176 -0.36 -23.42 -17.26
CA LYS A 176 0.03 -23.00 -18.62
C LYS A 176 1.37 -23.62 -19.01
N ARG A 177 1.46 -24.12 -20.25
CA ARG A 177 2.65 -24.83 -20.78
C ARG A 177 3.95 -24.03 -20.71
N ASP A 178 3.87 -22.72 -20.92
CA ASP A 178 5.02 -21.81 -20.98
C ASP A 178 5.11 -20.90 -19.74
N PHE A 179 4.48 -21.30 -18.63
CA PHE A 179 4.54 -20.53 -17.40
C PHE A 179 5.87 -20.75 -16.67
N HIS A 180 6.50 -19.65 -16.27
CA HIS A 180 7.66 -19.67 -15.41
C HIS A 180 7.19 -19.58 -13.95
N ASP A 181 7.31 -20.68 -13.21
CA ASP A 181 6.99 -20.70 -11.79
C ASP A 181 8.06 -19.91 -11.01
N HIS A 182 7.64 -18.83 -10.35
CA HIS A 182 8.50 -17.99 -9.51
C HIS A 182 8.65 -18.52 -8.08
N HIS A 183 8.01 -19.65 -7.75
CA HIS A 183 7.90 -20.19 -6.39
C HIS A 183 7.34 -19.19 -5.38
N ASP A 184 6.49 -18.29 -5.87
CA ASP A 184 5.83 -17.24 -5.11
C ASP A 184 4.41 -17.08 -5.63
N HIS A 185 3.42 -17.50 -4.84
CA HIS A 185 2.01 -17.50 -5.27
C HIS A 185 1.49 -16.09 -5.58
N PHE A 186 2.01 -15.05 -4.93
CA PHE A 186 1.59 -13.67 -5.18
C PHE A 186 2.08 -13.22 -6.57
N THR A 187 3.35 -13.48 -6.87
CA THR A 187 3.98 -13.19 -8.17
C THR A 187 3.38 -14.04 -9.27
N ASN A 188 3.14 -15.33 -9.01
CA ASN A 188 2.55 -16.25 -9.97
C ASN A 188 1.09 -15.91 -10.30
N ASN A 189 0.36 -15.31 -9.36
CA ASN A 189 -0.99 -14.81 -9.61
C ASN A 189 -0.96 -13.48 -10.40
N ARG A 190 -0.05 -12.57 -10.03
CA ARG A 190 0.14 -11.22 -10.61
C ARG A 190 1.64 -10.87 -10.65
N PRO A 191 2.31 -10.99 -11.82
CA PRO A 191 3.76 -10.77 -11.93
C PRO A 191 4.24 -9.36 -11.58
N GLU A 192 3.36 -8.36 -11.69
CA GLU A 192 3.64 -6.97 -11.34
C GLU A 192 3.60 -6.72 -9.83
N SER A 193 3.09 -7.68 -9.06
CA SER A 193 2.98 -7.57 -7.62
C SER A 193 4.30 -7.88 -6.93
N GLU A 194 4.59 -7.15 -5.86
CA GLU A 194 5.81 -7.34 -5.08
C GLU A 194 5.48 -7.04 -3.62
N TRP A 195 5.88 -7.92 -2.68
CA TRP A 195 5.51 -7.82 -1.26
C TRP A 195 6.72 -7.82 -0.32
N GLN A 196 7.86 -8.32 -0.78
CA GLN A 196 9.05 -8.61 0.02
C GLN A 196 9.73 -7.31 0.46
N SER A 197 9.73 -6.27 -0.38
CA SER A 197 10.31 -4.96 -0.04
C SER A 197 9.59 -4.29 1.13
N CYS A 198 8.29 -4.54 1.29
CA CYS A 198 7.52 -4.06 2.43
C CYS A 198 8.06 -4.66 3.73
N LEU A 199 8.18 -5.99 3.80
CA LEU A 199 8.63 -6.68 5.00
C LEU A 199 10.11 -6.42 5.29
N ALA A 200 10.95 -6.40 4.25
CA ALA A 200 12.37 -6.08 4.39
C ALA A 200 12.59 -4.65 4.90
N HIS A 201 11.82 -3.67 4.41
CA HIS A 201 11.91 -2.30 4.90
C HIS A 201 11.34 -2.16 6.30
N ALA A 202 10.23 -2.83 6.61
CA ALA A 202 9.64 -2.86 7.95
C ALA A 202 10.65 -3.33 9.01
N GLU A 203 11.39 -4.40 8.73
CA GLU A 203 12.47 -4.89 9.60
C GLU A 203 13.57 -3.84 9.75
N LYS A 204 14.04 -3.30 8.61
CA LYS A 204 15.10 -2.29 8.56
C LYS A 204 14.77 -1.04 9.38
N ILE A 205 13.53 -0.59 9.37
CA ILE A 205 13.10 0.57 10.15
C ILE A 205 12.73 0.21 11.60
N GLY A 206 12.80 -1.07 12.01
CA GLY A 206 12.47 -1.51 13.36
C GLY A 206 10.97 -1.46 13.67
N LEU A 207 10.11 -1.82 12.69
CA LEU A 207 8.69 -2.05 12.92
C LEU A 207 8.43 -3.35 13.71
N GLY A 208 9.29 -4.34 13.51
CA GLY A 208 9.22 -5.66 14.13
C GLY A 208 10.36 -6.54 13.59
N THR A 209 10.25 -7.85 13.77
CA THR A 209 11.18 -8.84 13.22
C THR A 209 10.49 -9.75 12.21
N ARG A 210 11.22 -10.24 11.20
CA ARG A 210 10.72 -11.29 10.31
C ARG A 210 10.85 -12.69 10.93
N GLU A 211 11.61 -12.84 12.00
CA GLU A 211 11.71 -14.11 12.72
C GLU A 211 10.46 -14.36 13.57
N TYR A 212 9.95 -15.59 13.53
CA TYR A 212 8.76 -15.98 14.29
C TYR A 212 8.81 -17.45 14.70
N GLU A 213 8.06 -17.78 15.75
CA GLU A 213 7.77 -19.15 16.16
C GLU A 213 6.25 -19.38 16.09
N LEU A 214 5.82 -20.43 15.40
CA LEU A 214 4.39 -20.79 15.33
C LEU A 214 3.98 -21.64 16.53
N ILE A 215 3.17 -21.04 17.41
CA ILE A 215 2.52 -21.75 18.52
C ILE A 215 1.09 -22.09 18.12
N LYS A 216 0.80 -23.38 17.91
CA LYS A 216 -0.56 -23.84 17.63
C LYS A 216 -1.38 -23.93 18.90
N ILE A 217 -2.42 -23.12 18.99
CA ILE A 217 -3.41 -23.19 20.07
C ILE A 217 -4.49 -24.18 19.63
N LYS A 218 -4.78 -25.18 20.47
CA LYS A 218 -5.82 -26.20 20.27
C LYS A 218 -7.03 -25.91 21.14
#